data_AF-A0A8H5T6H7-F1
#
_entry.id   AF-A0A8H5T6H7-F1
#
_cell.length_a   1.000
_cell.length_b   1.000
_cell.length_c   1.000
_cell.angle_alpha   90.00
_cell.angle_beta   90.00
_cell.angle_gamma   90.00
#
_symmetry.space_group_name_H-M   'P 1'
#
loop_
_entity.id
_entity.type
_entity.pdbx_description
1 polymer ?
#
loop_
_entity_poly.entity_id
_entity_poly.type
_entity_poly.pdbx_seq_one_letter_code
_entity_poly.pdbx_strand_id
1 'polypeptide(L)'
;MPPTKTLNSKSIIRWIDMVLETPEEHYDDEHVVKLNRNIFVLDDFETHPRTRGPVFNPLSSCIIYVTPLSAAAYCGYEKAVKTLLKFPNPHNHHDNVWCSPLSLAYVSKHFGIINILKEANMECDESGNPFTIMHAAARNGSPDYVRYLHTHRRVEMTIQDVDGITPAIHALYQDGDDKVKDMISTIIEFDKQAMDIGPVWINDWTCADLAHAMGRNKELVEWLRQMESECTRSGKADRLNM
;
A
#
# COMPACT_ATOMS: atom_id res chain seq x y z
N MET A 1 3.08 27.40 2.25
CA MET A 1 4.48 26.93 2.07
C MET A 1 4.50 25.48 2.50
N PRO A 2 4.97 24.52 1.69
CA PRO A 2 5.03 23.15 2.18
C PRO A 2 6.15 23.06 3.24
N PRO A 3 6.02 22.19 4.24
CA PRO A 3 6.99 22.10 5.33
C PRO A 3 8.32 21.56 4.80
N THR A 4 9.35 22.41 4.87
CA THR A 4 10.71 22.18 4.35
C THR A 4 11.58 21.26 5.20
N LYS A 5 11.00 20.52 6.16
CA LYS A 5 11.76 19.62 7.04
C LYS A 5 10.99 18.34 7.33
N THR A 6 11.57 17.22 6.90
CA THR A 6 11.13 15.87 7.24
C THR A 6 11.15 15.67 8.75
N LEU A 7 10.01 15.29 9.32
CA LEU A 7 9.89 15.01 10.76
C LEU A 7 10.35 13.58 11.07
N ASN A 8 11.07 13.43 12.18
CA ASN A 8 11.33 12.13 12.80
C ASN A 8 10.21 11.78 13.80
N SER A 9 10.23 10.57 14.36
CA SER A 9 9.19 10.08 15.29
C SER A 9 8.99 10.93 16.56
N LYS A 10 9.99 11.67 17.04
CA LYS A 10 9.82 12.58 18.19
C LYS A 10 9.22 13.91 17.76
N SER A 11 9.62 14.42 16.60
CA SER A 11 9.11 15.68 16.06
C SER A 11 7.66 15.55 15.60
N ILE A 12 7.27 14.40 15.05
CA ILE A 12 5.88 14.15 14.63
C ILE A 12 4.93 14.07 15.83
N ILE A 13 5.34 13.45 16.95
CA ILE A 13 4.52 13.42 18.18
C ILE A 13 4.32 14.82 18.73
N ARG A 14 5.38 15.64 18.78
CA ARG A 14 5.26 17.05 19.21
C ARG A 14 4.34 17.86 18.31
N TRP A 15 4.41 17.63 17.00
CA TRP A 15 3.51 18.28 16.05
C TRP A 15 2.06 17.84 16.29
N ILE A 16 1.81 16.54 16.49
CA ILE A 16 0.48 16.03 16.84
C ILE A 16 -0.03 16.66 18.14
N ASP A 17 0.81 16.74 19.18
CA ASP A 17 0.42 17.37 20.45
C ASP A 17 0.03 18.85 20.26
N MET A 18 0.76 19.60 19.42
CA MET A 18 0.42 20.98 19.05
C MET A 18 -0.93 21.06 18.32
N VAL A 19 -1.17 20.19 17.33
CA VAL A 19 -2.47 20.12 16.64
C VAL A 19 -3.60 19.82 17.63
N LEU A 20 -3.36 18.97 18.64
CA LEU A 20 -4.36 18.63 19.64
C LEU A 20 -4.70 19.78 20.60
N GLU A 21 -3.85 20.81 20.73
CA GLU A 21 -4.13 22.01 21.51
C GLU A 21 -5.15 22.91 20.79
N THR A 22 -5.05 23.04 19.48
CA THR A 22 -5.94 23.85 18.63
C THR A 22 -6.36 23.12 17.34
N PRO A 23 -7.17 22.04 17.42
CA PRO A 23 -7.49 21.21 16.27
C PRO A 23 -8.23 21.97 15.17
N GLU A 24 -9.16 22.87 15.51
CA GLU A 24 -9.94 23.68 14.55
C GLU A 24 -9.05 24.51 13.60
N GLU A 25 -7.82 24.83 14.01
CA GLU A 25 -6.88 25.64 13.23
C GLU A 25 -5.87 24.80 12.43
N HIS A 26 -5.52 23.61 12.92
CA HIS A 26 -4.40 22.81 12.41
C HIS A 26 -4.79 21.40 11.95
N TYR A 27 -6.08 21.08 11.91
CA TYR A 27 -6.54 19.74 11.54
C TYR A 27 -6.17 19.37 10.09
N ASP A 28 -6.17 20.35 9.20
CA ASP A 28 -5.82 20.17 7.77
C ASP A 28 -4.32 20.40 7.51
N ASP A 29 -3.50 20.58 8.56
CA ASP A 29 -2.06 20.76 8.38
C ASP A 29 -1.41 19.50 7.82
N GLU A 30 -0.55 19.67 6.82
CA GLU A 30 0.23 18.60 6.24
C GLU A 30 1.66 18.62 6.73
N HIS A 31 2.25 17.44 6.91
CA HIS A 31 3.68 17.30 7.15
C HIS A 31 4.32 16.18 6.35
N VAL A 32 5.63 16.33 6.14
CA VAL A 32 6.46 15.32 5.49
C VAL A 32 7.11 14.45 6.57
N VAL A 33 6.93 13.14 6.45
CA VAL A 33 7.45 12.15 7.39
C VAL A 33 8.30 11.13 6.67
N LYS A 34 9.40 10.75 7.32
CA LYS A 34 10.24 9.63 6.87
C LYS A 34 9.76 8.35 7.55
N LEU A 35 9.27 7.41 6.75
CA LEU A 35 8.96 6.07 7.22
C LEU A 35 10.27 5.29 7.44
N ASN A 36 10.29 4.42 8.46
CA ASN A 36 11.44 3.53 8.72
C ASN A 36 11.42 2.26 7.83
N ARG A 37 10.74 2.33 6.69
CA ARG A 37 10.64 1.32 5.65
C ARG A 37 10.15 1.98 4.38
N ASN A 38 10.48 1.40 3.23
CA ASN A 38 9.86 1.78 1.98
C ASN A 38 8.50 1.08 1.81
N ILE A 39 7.51 1.80 1.30
CA ILE A 39 6.20 1.24 0.94
C ILE A 39 5.98 1.22 -0.58
N PHE A 40 6.83 1.89 -1.36
CA PHE A 40 6.74 1.97 -2.83
C PHE A 40 7.55 0.85 -3.46
N VAL A 41 6.88 -0.09 -4.13
CA VAL A 41 7.56 -1.31 -4.62
C VAL A 41 8.61 -0.98 -5.67
N LEU A 42 8.30 -0.06 -6.59
CA LEU A 42 9.16 0.26 -7.72
C LEU A 42 10.50 0.84 -7.27
N ASP A 43 10.50 1.67 -6.22
CA ASP A 43 11.68 2.28 -5.63
C ASP A 43 12.71 1.27 -5.10
N ASP A 44 12.29 0.03 -4.83
CA ASP A 44 13.17 -1.05 -4.36
C ASP A 44 13.89 -1.77 -5.52
N PHE A 45 13.67 -1.38 -6.79
CA PHE A 45 14.26 -2.04 -7.96
C PHE A 45 15.03 -1.09 -8.88
N GLU A 46 16.15 -1.59 -9.39
CA GLU A 46 16.94 -0.95 -10.43
C GLU A 46 16.96 -1.81 -11.71
N THR A 47 17.12 -1.16 -12.86
CA THR A 47 17.27 -1.89 -14.13
C THR A 47 18.71 -2.37 -14.30
N HIS A 48 18.91 -3.68 -14.41
CA HIS A 48 20.22 -4.22 -14.73
C HIS A 48 20.70 -3.72 -16.12
N PRO A 49 21.90 -3.14 -16.25
CA PRO A 49 22.32 -2.42 -17.45
C PRO A 49 22.44 -3.28 -18.72
N ARG A 50 22.67 -4.59 -18.58
CA ARG A 50 22.78 -5.54 -19.72
C ARG A 50 21.50 -6.33 -20.00
N THR A 51 21.00 -7.06 -19.01
CA THR A 51 19.83 -7.93 -19.15
C THR A 51 18.51 -7.17 -19.16
N ARG A 52 18.51 -5.90 -18.71
CA ARG A 52 17.30 -5.09 -18.45
C ARG A 52 16.34 -5.71 -17.42
N GLY A 53 16.76 -6.75 -16.70
CA GLY A 53 15.97 -7.37 -15.64
C GLY A 53 16.01 -6.56 -14.33
N PRO A 54 15.07 -6.83 -13.40
CA PRO A 54 15.04 -6.18 -12.10
C PRO A 54 16.22 -6.59 -11.24
N VAL A 55 16.82 -5.62 -10.56
CA VAL A 55 17.80 -5.82 -9.49
C VAL A 55 17.18 -5.29 -8.20
N PHE A 56 16.96 -6.16 -7.22
CA PHE A 56 16.36 -5.76 -5.95
C PHE A 56 17.39 -5.09 -5.05
N ASN A 57 17.14 -3.83 -4.71
CA ASN A 57 17.95 -3.01 -3.81
C ASN A 57 17.01 -2.22 -2.87
N PRO A 58 16.46 -2.88 -1.83
CA PRO A 58 15.37 -2.30 -1.05
C PRO A 58 15.81 -1.08 -0.26
N LEU A 59 15.04 0.00 -0.37
CA LEU A 59 15.22 1.21 0.40
C LEU A 59 14.79 0.98 1.85
N SER A 60 15.64 1.44 2.77
CA SER A 60 15.36 1.37 4.22
C SER A 60 14.31 2.36 4.69
N SER A 61 13.84 3.27 3.82
CA SER A 61 12.92 4.34 4.16
C SER A 61 12.33 4.98 2.91
N CYS A 62 11.09 5.47 3.00
CA CYS A 62 10.53 6.43 2.04
C CYS A 62 10.03 7.69 2.76
N ILE A 63 9.68 8.69 1.96
CA ILE A 63 9.10 9.95 2.41
C ILE A 63 7.65 9.99 1.96
N ILE A 64 6.75 10.31 2.88
CA ILE A 64 5.32 10.47 2.59
C ILE A 64 4.81 11.79 3.15
N TYR A 65 3.69 12.26 2.62
CA TYR A 65 2.89 13.31 3.21
C TYR A 65 1.84 12.70 4.15
N VAL A 66 1.64 13.34 5.28
CA VAL A 66 0.67 12.92 6.30
C VAL A 66 -0.17 14.10 6.79
N THR A 67 -1.40 13.79 7.15
CA THR A 67 -2.30 14.65 7.94
C THR A 67 -2.07 14.34 9.42
N PRO A 68 -2.61 15.13 10.37
CA PRO A 68 -2.44 14.84 11.79
C PRO A 68 -3.05 13.48 12.15
N LEU A 69 -4.17 13.11 11.53
CA LEU A 69 -4.83 11.82 11.74
C LEU A 69 -3.98 10.66 11.22
N SER A 70 -3.43 10.75 10.01
CA SER A 70 -2.62 9.66 9.45
C SER A 70 -1.25 9.54 10.16
N ALA A 71 -0.70 10.66 10.62
CA ALA A 71 0.49 10.69 11.47
C ALA A 71 0.27 10.05 12.85
N ALA A 72 -0.86 10.35 13.51
CA ALA A 72 -1.22 9.73 14.77
C ALA A 72 -1.41 8.21 14.62
N ALA A 73 -2.00 7.78 13.50
CA ALA A 73 -2.16 6.38 13.16
C ALA A 73 -0.83 5.66 12.92
N TYR A 74 0.10 6.30 12.21
CA TYR A 74 1.47 5.80 12.01
C TYR A 74 2.25 5.68 13.33
N CYS A 75 2.08 6.63 14.25
CA CYS A 75 2.84 6.68 15.51
C CYS A 75 2.27 5.79 16.63
N GLY A 76 1.11 5.16 16.43
CA GLY A 76 0.47 4.39 17.49
C GLY A 76 -0.20 5.28 18.56
N TYR A 77 -0.49 6.55 18.25
CA TYR A 77 -1.00 7.51 19.22
C TYR A 77 -2.53 7.42 19.33
N GLU A 78 -3.03 6.36 19.96
CA GLU A 78 -4.47 6.05 20.05
C GLU A 78 -5.34 7.19 20.60
N LYS A 79 -4.86 7.90 21.63
CA LYS A 79 -5.58 9.04 22.21
C LYS A 79 -5.75 10.17 21.18
N ALA A 80 -4.71 10.45 20.40
CA ALA A 80 -4.77 11.46 19.34
C ALA A 80 -5.75 11.02 18.25
N VAL A 81 -5.69 9.77 17.80
CA VAL A 81 -6.63 9.22 16.80
C VAL A 81 -8.09 9.41 17.25
N LYS A 82 -8.43 9.02 18.49
CA LYS A 82 -9.80 9.18 19.01
C LYS A 82 -10.26 10.64 19.08
N THR A 83 -9.35 11.58 19.33
CA THR A 83 -9.68 13.02 19.34
C THR A 83 -9.85 13.56 17.93
N LEU A 84 -8.92 13.23 17.02
CA LEU A 84 -8.90 13.72 15.65
C LEU A 84 -10.06 13.16 14.80
N LEU A 85 -10.57 11.97 15.13
CA LEU A 85 -11.78 11.40 14.49
C LEU A 85 -13.08 12.19 14.78
N LYS A 86 -13.05 13.18 15.68
CA LYS A 86 -14.20 14.06 15.92
C LYS A 86 -14.36 15.14 14.85
N PHE A 87 -13.36 15.29 13.99
CA PHE A 87 -13.32 16.27 12.90
C PHE A 87 -13.57 15.58 11.55
N PRO A 88 -14.02 16.31 10.52
CA PRO A 88 -14.23 15.76 9.17
C PRO A 88 -12.96 15.11 8.62
N ASN A 89 -13.05 14.04 7.83
CA ASN A 89 -11.85 13.37 7.29
C ASN A 89 -11.01 14.33 6.40
N PRO A 90 -9.71 14.58 6.69
CA PRO A 90 -8.91 15.54 5.92
C PRO A 90 -8.50 14.97 4.56
N HIS A 91 -8.69 13.67 4.32
CA HIS A 91 -8.31 12.98 3.08
C HIS A 91 -9.27 13.19 1.90
N ASN A 92 -10.32 14.01 2.05
CA ASN A 92 -11.35 14.22 1.02
C ASN A 92 -10.92 15.16 -0.13
N HIS A 93 -9.74 15.76 -0.04
CA HIS A 93 -9.29 16.81 -0.94
C HIS A 93 -7.81 16.54 -1.30
N HIS A 94 -7.30 17.10 -2.40
CA HIS A 94 -5.87 17.30 -2.70
C HIS A 94 -5.09 16.32 -3.60
N ASP A 95 -4.16 16.95 -4.31
CA ASP A 95 -3.35 16.49 -5.44
C ASP A 95 -1.99 15.85 -5.02
N ASN A 96 -1.79 15.56 -3.72
CA ASN A 96 -0.52 15.10 -3.15
C ASN A 96 -0.54 13.60 -2.77
N VAL A 97 0.63 12.96 -2.75
CA VAL A 97 0.80 11.53 -2.41
C VAL A 97 0.51 11.30 -0.92
N TRP A 98 -0.74 10.96 -0.58
CA TRP A 98 -1.18 10.71 0.80
C TRP A 98 -1.43 9.25 1.13
N CYS A 99 -0.96 8.81 2.29
CA CYS A 99 -1.38 7.52 2.83
C CYS A 99 -2.57 7.72 3.77
N SER A 100 -3.59 6.87 3.65
CA SER A 100 -4.73 6.89 4.56
C SER A 100 -4.28 6.55 5.99
N PRO A 101 -4.98 7.05 7.03
CA PRO A 101 -4.63 6.73 8.42
C PRO A 101 -4.69 5.22 8.66
N LEU A 102 -5.65 4.56 8.04
CA LEU A 102 -5.85 3.13 8.16
C LEU A 102 -4.70 2.35 7.50
N SER A 103 -4.24 2.74 6.30
CA SER A 103 -3.11 2.07 5.66
C SER A 103 -1.81 2.23 6.46
N LEU A 104 -1.55 3.41 7.04
CA LEU A 104 -0.38 3.62 7.91
C LEU A 104 -0.45 2.86 9.24
N ALA A 105 -1.63 2.72 9.83
CA ALA A 105 -1.82 1.87 11.01
C ALA A 105 -1.50 0.40 10.71
N TYR A 106 -1.89 -0.10 9.53
CA TYR A 106 -1.53 -1.44 9.06
C TYR A 106 -0.03 -1.59 8.82
N VAL A 107 0.59 -0.66 8.08
CA VAL A 107 2.04 -0.67 7.83
C VAL A 107 2.83 -0.72 9.14
N SER A 108 2.34 -0.05 10.18
CA SER A 108 2.96 0.03 11.51
C SER A 108 2.47 -1.04 12.49
N LYS A 109 1.53 -1.91 12.08
CA LYS A 109 0.93 -2.99 12.87
C LYS A 109 0.26 -2.51 14.18
N HIS A 110 -0.33 -1.32 14.17
CA HIS A 110 -1.05 -0.75 15.32
C HIS A 110 -2.51 -1.24 15.37
N PHE A 111 -2.70 -2.52 15.75
CA PHE A 111 -4.01 -3.19 15.72
C PHE A 111 -5.13 -2.48 16.52
N GLY A 112 -4.81 -1.82 17.63
CA GLY A 112 -5.78 -1.03 18.39
C GLY A 112 -6.34 0.13 17.57
N ILE A 113 -5.46 0.85 16.87
CA ILE A 113 -5.84 1.93 15.94
C ILE A 113 -6.60 1.40 14.74
N ILE A 114 -6.19 0.25 14.19
CA ILE A 114 -6.90 -0.40 13.09
C ILE A 114 -8.38 -0.60 13.46
N ASN A 115 -8.66 -1.13 14.65
CA ASN A 115 -10.03 -1.33 15.10
C ASN A 115 -10.80 0.00 15.25
N ILE A 116 -10.17 1.01 15.86
CA ILE A 116 -10.77 2.34 16.02
C ILE A 116 -11.14 2.96 14.66
N LEU A 117 -10.24 2.89 13.68
CA LEU A 117 -10.44 3.46 12.34
C LEU A 117 -11.49 2.67 11.54
N LYS A 118 -11.56 1.35 11.71
CA LYS A 118 -12.63 0.51 11.13
C LYS A 118 -14.00 0.85 11.70
N GLU A 119 -14.11 1.02 13.02
CA GLU A 119 -15.35 1.45 13.69
C GLU A 119 -15.81 2.83 13.22
N ALA A 120 -14.86 3.71 12.86
CA ALA A 120 -15.13 5.00 12.24
C ALA A 120 -15.41 4.94 10.72
N ASN A 121 -15.51 3.73 10.14
CA ASN A 121 -15.77 3.49 8.72
C ASN A 121 -14.78 4.19 7.77
N MET A 122 -13.51 4.30 8.19
CA MET A 122 -12.42 4.92 7.41
C MET A 122 -11.81 3.97 6.36
N GLU A 123 -12.59 3.01 5.88
CA GLU A 123 -12.17 1.98 4.93
C GLU A 123 -12.48 2.34 3.47
N CYS A 124 -13.37 3.33 3.23
CA CYS A 124 -13.99 3.57 1.93
C CYS A 124 -13.48 4.78 1.15
N ASP A 125 -12.46 5.48 1.65
CA ASP A 125 -12.04 6.78 1.08
C ASP A 125 -10.72 6.65 0.29
N GLU A 126 -10.71 5.79 -0.73
CA GLU A 126 -9.48 5.38 -1.43
C GLU A 126 -9.39 5.82 -2.88
N SER A 127 -10.42 6.48 -3.41
CA SER A 127 -10.33 7.06 -4.75
C SER A 127 -9.33 8.21 -4.73
N GLY A 128 -8.19 8.04 -5.41
CA GLY A 128 -7.12 9.04 -5.47
C GLY A 128 -5.98 8.84 -4.49
N ASN A 129 -6.03 7.83 -3.60
CA ASN A 129 -4.93 7.56 -2.69
C ASN A 129 -3.83 6.70 -3.33
N PRO A 130 -2.55 7.12 -3.26
CA PRO A 130 -1.39 6.45 -3.84
C PRO A 130 -1.02 5.09 -3.23
N PHE A 131 -1.47 4.77 -2.01
CA PHE A 131 -1.19 3.49 -1.34
C PHE A 131 -2.37 3.14 -0.43
N THR A 132 -3.20 2.22 -0.91
CA THR A 132 -4.50 1.92 -0.33
C THR A 132 -4.46 0.83 0.74
N ILE A 133 -5.57 0.67 1.47
CA ILE A 133 -5.73 -0.36 2.50
C ILE A 133 -5.61 -1.76 1.93
N MET A 134 -6.00 -1.96 0.67
CA MET A 134 -5.85 -3.25 0.00
C MET A 134 -4.37 -3.60 -0.20
N HIS A 135 -3.54 -2.63 -0.60
CA HIS A 135 -2.08 -2.80 -0.67
C HIS A 135 -1.49 -3.13 0.71
N ALA A 136 -1.88 -2.39 1.74
CA ALA A 136 -1.41 -2.63 3.10
C ALA A 136 -1.84 -4.01 3.65
N ALA A 137 -3.07 -4.45 3.36
CA ALA A 137 -3.59 -5.75 3.76
C ALA A 137 -2.85 -6.90 3.04
N ALA A 138 -2.62 -6.75 1.73
CA ALA A 138 -1.86 -7.69 0.93
C ALA A 138 -0.41 -7.78 1.40
N ARG A 139 0.26 -6.65 1.65
CA ARG A 139 1.65 -6.59 2.14
C ARG A 139 1.82 -7.24 3.51
N ASN A 140 0.81 -7.13 4.38
CA ASN A 140 0.88 -7.63 5.75
C ASN A 140 0.39 -9.08 5.94
N GLY A 141 -0.15 -9.73 4.91
CA GLY A 141 -0.65 -11.11 5.04
C GLY A 141 -1.99 -11.22 5.74
N SER A 142 -2.95 -10.37 5.37
CA SER A 142 -4.33 -10.39 5.89
C SER A 142 -5.35 -10.81 4.81
N PRO A 143 -5.35 -12.08 4.34
CA PRO A 143 -6.21 -12.52 3.22
C PRO A 143 -7.70 -12.41 3.55
N ASP A 144 -8.10 -12.65 4.80
CA ASP A 144 -9.48 -12.43 5.26
C ASP A 144 -9.92 -10.97 5.13
N TYR A 145 -8.99 -10.05 5.36
CA TYR A 145 -9.29 -8.63 5.24
C TYR A 145 -9.33 -8.18 3.78
N VAL A 146 -8.47 -8.73 2.92
CA VAL A 146 -8.57 -8.54 1.46
C VAL A 146 -9.92 -9.02 0.94
N ARG A 147 -10.38 -10.20 1.35
CA ARG A 147 -11.73 -10.71 1.06
C ARG A 147 -12.82 -9.74 1.52
N TYR A 148 -12.72 -9.26 2.75
CA TYR A 148 -13.68 -8.32 3.32
C TYR A 148 -13.75 -7.00 2.55
N LEU A 149 -12.60 -6.40 2.24
CA LEU A 149 -12.51 -5.14 1.49
C LEU A 149 -13.17 -5.27 0.11
N HIS A 150 -12.91 -6.37 -0.60
CA HIS A 150 -13.52 -6.59 -1.90
C HIS A 150 -15.03 -6.83 -1.81
N THR A 151 -15.47 -7.75 -0.93
CA THR A 151 -16.88 -8.19 -0.88
C THR A 151 -17.82 -7.22 -0.17
N HIS A 152 -17.35 -6.50 0.85
CA HIS A 152 -18.19 -5.63 1.69
C HIS A 152 -17.92 -4.15 1.42
N ARG A 153 -16.71 -3.78 1.00
CA ARG A 153 -16.34 -2.39 0.70
C ARG A 153 -16.22 -2.09 -0.79
N ARG A 154 -16.35 -3.10 -1.65
CA ARG A 154 -16.31 -2.97 -3.12
C ARG A 154 -15.00 -2.38 -3.63
N VAL A 155 -13.90 -2.61 -2.91
CA VAL A 155 -12.55 -2.23 -3.37
C VAL A 155 -12.11 -3.22 -4.45
N GLU A 156 -11.61 -2.72 -5.57
CA GLU A 156 -11.17 -3.54 -6.71
C GLU A 156 -9.81 -4.19 -6.41
N MET A 157 -9.65 -5.47 -6.79
CA MET A 157 -8.38 -6.20 -6.63
C MET A 157 -7.25 -5.66 -7.52
N THR A 158 -7.63 -4.98 -8.60
CA THR A 158 -6.76 -4.34 -9.59
C THR A 158 -6.42 -2.90 -9.25
N ILE A 159 -6.82 -2.40 -8.07
CA ILE A 159 -6.48 -1.04 -7.65
C ILE A 159 -4.98 -0.83 -7.74
N GLN A 160 -4.57 0.32 -8.26
CA GLN A 160 -3.16 0.64 -8.49
C GLN A 160 -2.70 1.69 -7.48
N ASP A 161 -1.50 1.48 -6.95
CA ASP A 161 -0.76 2.49 -6.19
C ASP A 161 -0.16 3.56 -7.14
N VAL A 162 0.58 4.55 -6.62
CA VAL A 162 1.19 5.62 -7.45
C VAL A 162 2.12 5.15 -8.54
N ASP A 163 2.73 3.98 -8.35
CA ASP A 163 3.67 3.40 -9.29
C ASP A 163 2.96 2.43 -10.25
N GLY A 164 1.62 2.38 -10.21
CA GLY A 164 0.82 1.46 -11.03
C GLY A 164 0.78 0.03 -10.47
N ILE A 165 1.18 -0.17 -9.22
CA ILE A 165 1.39 -1.50 -8.64
C ILE A 165 0.13 -1.98 -7.97
N THR A 166 -0.24 -3.23 -8.20
CA THR A 166 -1.42 -3.84 -7.59
C THR A 166 -1.10 -4.45 -6.23
N PRO A 167 -2.13 -4.71 -5.38
CA PRO A 167 -1.97 -5.41 -4.11
C PRO A 167 -1.29 -6.78 -4.24
N ALA A 168 -1.47 -7.48 -5.37
CA ALA A 168 -0.85 -8.78 -5.61
C ALA A 168 0.69 -8.71 -5.57
N ILE A 169 1.28 -7.65 -6.11
CA ILE A 169 2.74 -7.46 -6.10
C ILE A 169 3.22 -7.07 -4.70
N HIS A 170 2.45 -6.26 -3.97
CA HIS A 170 2.77 -5.92 -2.58
C HIS A 170 2.83 -7.15 -1.67
N ALA A 171 2.11 -8.24 -2.01
CA ALA A 171 2.19 -9.51 -1.30
C ALA A 171 3.59 -10.15 -1.35
N LEU A 172 4.44 -9.82 -2.34
CA LEU A 172 5.82 -10.31 -2.43
C LEU A 172 6.71 -9.87 -1.27
N TYR A 173 6.28 -8.95 -0.41
CA TYR A 173 7.03 -8.50 0.77
C TYR A 173 6.72 -9.30 2.04
N GLN A 174 5.86 -10.31 1.98
CA GLN A 174 5.55 -11.13 3.14
C GLN A 174 6.70 -12.07 3.54
N ASP A 175 6.80 -12.33 4.84
CA ASP A 175 7.77 -13.28 5.38
C ASP A 175 7.32 -14.73 5.11
N GLY A 176 7.95 -15.36 4.11
CA GLY A 176 7.74 -16.76 3.72
C GLY A 176 6.92 -16.94 2.44
N ASP A 177 7.38 -17.84 1.58
CA ASP A 177 6.81 -18.04 0.24
C ASP A 177 5.40 -18.65 0.27
N ASP A 178 5.07 -19.45 1.29
CA ASP A 178 3.72 -19.98 1.47
C ASP A 178 2.70 -18.87 1.69
N LYS A 179 3.06 -17.83 2.46
CA LYS A 179 2.15 -16.70 2.72
C LYS A 179 1.97 -15.84 1.47
N VAL A 180 3.07 -15.60 0.73
CA VAL A 180 3.02 -14.92 -0.58
C VAL A 180 2.06 -15.66 -1.50
N LYS A 181 2.21 -16.99 -1.60
CA LYS A 181 1.36 -17.83 -2.44
C LYS A 181 -0.11 -17.80 -2.00
N ASP A 182 -0.38 -17.91 -0.70
CA ASP A 182 -1.74 -17.84 -0.14
C ASP A 182 -2.43 -16.50 -0.42
N MET A 183 -1.71 -15.40 -0.22
CA MET A 183 -2.23 -14.05 -0.50
C MET A 183 -2.49 -13.83 -1.99
N ILE A 184 -1.53 -14.16 -2.86
CA ILE A 184 -1.72 -14.01 -4.30
C ILE A 184 -2.85 -14.92 -4.78
N SER A 185 -2.94 -16.16 -4.29
CA SER A 185 -4.06 -17.08 -4.58
C SER A 185 -5.40 -16.48 -4.17
N THR A 186 -5.48 -15.87 -2.97
CA THR A 186 -6.68 -15.17 -2.51
C THR A 186 -7.05 -14.03 -3.45
N ILE A 187 -6.08 -13.23 -3.91
CA ILE A 187 -6.36 -12.07 -4.77
C ILE A 187 -6.84 -12.52 -6.16
N ILE A 188 -6.16 -13.49 -6.78
CA ILE A 188 -6.49 -13.97 -8.13
C ILE A 188 -7.76 -14.82 -8.20
N GLU A 189 -8.23 -15.34 -7.06
CA GLU A 189 -9.54 -16.00 -6.94
C GLU A 189 -10.68 -15.02 -7.30
N PHE A 190 -10.56 -13.75 -6.89
CA PHE A 190 -11.53 -12.72 -7.20
C PHE A 190 -11.26 -12.05 -8.54
N ASP A 191 -10.00 -11.76 -8.85
CA ASP A 191 -9.62 -11.13 -10.12
C ASP A 191 -8.24 -11.56 -10.60
N LYS A 192 -8.22 -12.34 -11.68
CA LYS A 192 -6.98 -12.79 -12.33
C LYS A 192 -6.16 -11.65 -12.93
N GLN A 193 -6.79 -10.53 -13.28
CA GLN A 193 -6.10 -9.35 -13.79
C GLN A 193 -5.38 -8.58 -12.69
N ALA A 194 -5.59 -8.89 -11.41
CA ALA A 194 -4.86 -8.26 -10.31
C ALA A 194 -3.36 -8.56 -10.31
N MET A 195 -2.91 -9.59 -11.04
CA MET A 195 -1.48 -9.82 -11.30
C MET A 195 -0.95 -9.08 -12.53
N ASP A 196 -1.82 -8.49 -13.35
CA ASP A 196 -1.42 -7.68 -14.48
C ASP A 196 -0.94 -6.31 -13.96
N ILE A 197 0.33 -6.05 -14.17
CA ILE A 197 0.97 -4.77 -13.82
C ILE A 197 1.03 -3.80 -15.00
N GLY A 198 0.41 -4.16 -16.12
CA GLY A 198 0.32 -3.35 -17.32
C GLY A 198 1.69 -2.96 -17.91
N PRO A 199 1.70 -2.06 -18.93
CA PRO A 199 2.93 -1.53 -19.52
C PRO A 199 3.60 -0.44 -18.65
N VAL A 200 3.20 -0.30 -17.39
CA VAL A 200 3.61 0.80 -16.51
C VAL A 200 5.06 0.64 -16.04
N TRP A 201 5.58 -0.59 -16.03
CA TRP A 201 6.92 -0.89 -15.57
C TRP A 201 8.00 -0.57 -16.60
N ILE A 202 9.15 -0.10 -16.10
CA ILE A 202 10.38 0.00 -16.88
C ILE A 202 10.75 -1.42 -17.35
N ASN A 203 10.64 -1.69 -18.65
CA ASN A 203 11.00 -2.96 -19.31
C ASN A 203 10.05 -4.16 -19.13
N ASP A 204 8.74 -3.94 -18.89
CA ASP A 204 7.73 -5.02 -18.88
C ASP A 204 8.05 -6.18 -17.90
N TRP A 205 8.62 -5.86 -16.73
CA TRP A 205 8.89 -6.87 -15.70
C TRP A 205 7.61 -7.55 -15.25
N THR A 206 7.71 -8.83 -14.90
CA THR A 206 6.59 -9.62 -14.37
C THR A 206 6.66 -9.75 -12.84
N CYS A 207 5.57 -10.14 -12.18
CA CYS A 207 5.58 -10.48 -10.76
C CYS A 207 6.61 -11.59 -10.47
N ALA A 208 6.73 -12.55 -11.38
CA ALA A 208 7.74 -13.59 -11.30
C ALA A 208 9.18 -13.05 -11.38
N ASP A 209 9.46 -12.05 -12.23
CA ASP A 209 10.78 -11.42 -12.33
C ASP A 209 11.14 -10.68 -11.04
N LEU A 210 10.19 -9.95 -10.47
CA LEU A 210 10.37 -9.27 -9.18
C LEU A 210 10.63 -10.28 -8.05
N ALA A 211 9.82 -11.34 -7.97
CA ALA A 211 10.01 -12.41 -6.99
C ALA A 211 11.39 -13.07 -7.12
N HIS A 212 11.85 -13.30 -8.35
CA HIS A 212 13.18 -13.84 -8.60
C HIS A 212 14.29 -12.89 -8.12
N ALA A 213 14.18 -11.59 -8.44
CA ALA A 213 15.14 -10.58 -8.01
C ALA A 213 15.17 -10.39 -6.49
N MET A 214 14.02 -10.55 -5.82
CA MET A 214 13.91 -10.55 -4.35
C MET A 214 14.48 -11.82 -3.69
N GLY A 215 14.97 -12.79 -4.47
CA GLY A 215 15.56 -14.02 -3.94
C GLY A 215 14.54 -15.05 -3.45
N ARG A 216 13.29 -15.01 -3.95
CA ARG A 216 12.25 -15.99 -3.62
C ARG A 216 12.60 -17.38 -4.16
N ASN A 217 12.03 -18.42 -3.56
CA ASN A 217 12.33 -19.79 -3.97
C ASN A 217 11.87 -20.05 -5.41
N LYS A 218 12.63 -20.92 -6.10
CA LYS A 218 12.36 -21.29 -7.50
C LYS A 218 10.94 -21.81 -7.72
N GLU A 219 10.40 -22.56 -6.76
CA GLU A 219 9.04 -23.10 -6.84
C GLU A 219 7.97 -22.00 -6.87
N LEU A 220 8.13 -20.97 -6.03
CA LEU A 220 7.23 -19.81 -6.03
C LEU A 220 7.35 -19.04 -7.34
N VAL A 221 8.57 -18.78 -7.80
CA VAL A 221 8.83 -18.07 -9.07
C VAL A 221 8.20 -18.81 -10.25
N GLU A 222 8.35 -20.12 -10.33
CA GLU A 222 7.76 -20.92 -11.42
C GLU A 222 6.23 -20.95 -11.34
N TRP A 223 5.67 -21.03 -10.13
CA TRP A 223 4.24 -20.91 -9.93
C TRP A 223 3.70 -19.55 -10.41
N LEU A 224 4.38 -18.44 -10.10
CA LEU A 224 3.99 -17.11 -10.57
C LEU A 224 3.99 -17.02 -12.10
N ARG A 225 5.04 -17.53 -12.77
CA ARG A 225 5.10 -17.56 -14.25
C ARG A 225 3.94 -18.32 -14.87
N GLN A 226 3.56 -19.44 -14.26
CA GLN A 226 2.42 -20.22 -14.71
C GLN A 226 1.13 -19.39 -14.62
N MET A 227 0.88 -18.74 -13.48
CA MET A 227 -0.31 -17.91 -13.28
C MET A 227 -0.37 -16.74 -14.27
N GLU A 228 0.75 -16.04 -14.51
CA GLU A 228 0.83 -14.94 -15.48
C GLU A 228 0.55 -15.39 -16.91
N SER A 229 1.04 -16.58 -17.30
CA SER A 229 0.75 -17.16 -18.62
C SER A 229 -0.73 -17.49 -18.79
N GLU A 230 -1.39 -17.98 -17.73
CA GLU A 230 -2.83 -18.26 -17.72
C GLU A 230 -3.65 -16.96 -17.84
N CYS A 231 -3.29 -15.90 -17.11
CA CYS A 231 -3.95 -14.59 -17.18
C CYS A 231 -3.83 -13.95 -18.58
N THR A 232 -2.65 -14.05 -19.21
CA THR A 232 -2.42 -13.51 -20.56
C THR A 232 -3.30 -14.21 -21.61
N ARG A 233 -3.58 -15.51 -21.44
CA ARG A 233 -4.43 -16.28 -22.36
C ARG A 233 -5.91 -15.94 -22.19
N SER A 234 -6.40 -15.75 -20.97
CA SER A 234 -7.80 -15.36 -20.74
C SER A 234 -8.10 -13.96 -21.28
N GLY A 235 -7.20 -12.99 -21.08
CA GLY A 235 -7.38 -11.61 -21.56
C GLY A 235 -7.39 -11.44 -23.09
N LYS A 236 -6.91 -12.45 -23.86
CA LYS A 236 -7.06 -12.51 -25.32
C LYS A 236 -8.37 -13.16 -25.75
N ALA A 237 -8.86 -14.15 -25.01
CA ALA A 237 -10.14 -14.79 -25.28
C ALA A 237 -11.32 -13.83 -25.06
N ASP A 238 -11.25 -13.01 -24.00
CA ASP A 238 -12.30 -12.04 -23.69
C ASP A 238 -12.34 -10.87 -24.68
N ARG A 239 -11.18 -10.48 -25.25
CA ARG A 239 -11.08 -9.45 -26.31
C ARG A 239 -11.50 -9.92 -27.70
N LEU A 240 -11.62 -11.22 -27.94
CA LEU A 240 -12.11 -11.79 -29.20
C LEU A 240 -13.63 -12.03 -29.18
N ASN A 241 -14.26 -11.90 -28.01
CA ASN A 241 -15.70 -12.11 -27.80
C ASN A 241 -16.48 -10.80 -27.54
N MET A 242 -15.84 -9.64 -27.74
CA MET A 242 -16.46 -8.31 -27.84
C MET A 242 -16.33 -7.77 -29.27
#